data_AF-A0A6J0XE73-F1
#
_entry.id   AF-A0A6J0XE73-F1
#
_cell.length_a   1.000
_cell.length_b   1.000
_cell.length_c   1.000
_cell.angle_alpha   90.00
_cell.angle_beta   90.00
_cell.angle_gamma   90.00
#
_symmetry.space_group_name_H-M   'P 1'
#
loop_
_entity.id
_entity.type
_entity.pdbx_description
1 polymer ?
#
loop_
_entity_poly.entity_id
_entity_poly.type
_entity_poly.pdbx_seq_one_letter_code
_entity_poly.pdbx_strand_id
1 'polypeptide(L)'
;MANLGCQALRSQDEESFLYFAYGSNLLTERIHLRNPSAVFYSVARLQDFKLDFGNPQGKTSETWHGGIATIFESPGDEVWGVVWKMNKSNLSSLDKSFAWVQKRTVCHWSTKRS
;
A
#
# COMPACT_ATOMS: atom_id res chain seq x y z
N MET A 1 7.93 -26.22 33.76
CA MET A 1 7.11 -24.99 33.83
C MET A 1 7.75 -23.94 32.93
N ALA A 2 6.92 -23.23 32.15
CA ALA A 2 7.22 -22.11 31.24
C ALA A 2 8.08 -22.42 29.99
N ASN A 3 7.46 -23.11 29.03
CA ASN A 3 7.79 -23.03 27.61
C ASN A 3 6.68 -22.20 26.93
N LEU A 4 6.78 -20.87 26.95
CA LEU A 4 5.87 -19.94 26.28
C LEU A 4 6.56 -18.57 26.18
N GLY A 5 7.29 -18.34 25.10
CA GLY A 5 7.94 -17.03 24.91
C GLY A 5 8.55 -16.77 23.53
N CYS A 6 8.85 -17.81 22.74
CA CYS A 6 9.67 -17.61 21.54
C CYS A 6 9.02 -18.03 20.20
N GLN A 7 7.79 -18.57 20.20
CA GLN A 7 7.13 -19.04 18.97
C GLN A 7 6.12 -18.05 18.35
N ALA A 8 5.67 -17.01 19.05
CA ALA A 8 4.62 -16.10 18.56
C ALA A 8 5.11 -15.05 17.55
N LEU A 9 6.41 -14.75 17.48
CA LEU A 9 6.95 -13.73 16.57
C LEU A 9 7.32 -14.27 15.19
N ARG A 10 7.49 -15.59 15.03
CA ARG A 10 7.88 -16.20 13.74
C ARG A 10 6.69 -16.52 12.82
N SER A 11 5.47 -16.60 13.34
CA SER A 11 4.26 -16.91 12.55
C SER A 11 3.56 -15.67 11.99
N GLN A 12 3.77 -14.49 12.58
CA GLN A 12 3.10 -13.24 12.17
C GLN A 12 3.63 -12.67 10.83
N ASP A 13 4.90 -12.93 10.50
CA ASP A 13 5.51 -12.44 9.25
C ASP A 13 5.05 -13.25 8.03
N GLU A 14 4.75 -14.54 8.17
CA GLU A 14 4.19 -15.37 7.10
C GLU A 14 2.73 -15.05 6.80
N GLU A 15 2.01 -14.44 7.74
CA GLU A 15 0.62 -14.01 7.58
C GLU A 15 0.48 -12.54 7.19
N SER A 16 1.57 -11.81 7.03
CA SER A 16 1.54 -10.38 6.68
C SER A 16 2.03 -10.10 5.26
N PHE A 17 1.65 -8.95 4.71
CA PHE A 17 2.20 -8.43 3.45
C PHE A 17 2.47 -6.92 3.57
N LEU A 18 3.32 -6.43 2.67
CA LEU A 18 3.66 -5.01 2.56
C LEU A 18 2.87 -4.37 1.43
N TYR A 19 2.28 -3.22 1.70
CA TYR A 19 1.47 -2.44 0.76
C TYR A 19 2.05 -1.03 0.64
N PHE A 20 2.48 -0.66 -0.56
CA PHE A 20 2.97 0.67 -0.87
C PHE A 20 1.79 1.58 -1.28
N ALA A 21 1.53 2.61 -0.47
CA ALA A 21 0.54 3.64 -0.71
C ALA A 21 1.20 4.91 -1.27
N TYR A 22 0.60 5.48 -2.32
CA TYR A 22 1.05 6.71 -3.00
C TYR A 22 -0.10 7.72 -3.24
N GLY A 23 -1.26 7.48 -2.63
CA GLY A 23 -2.47 8.30 -2.80
C GLY A 23 -3.18 8.56 -1.48
N SER A 24 -4.51 8.54 -1.44
CA SER A 24 -5.29 8.84 -0.22
C SER A 24 -4.94 7.97 1.01
N ASN A 25 -4.43 6.75 0.79
CA ASN A 25 -3.96 5.86 1.86
C ASN A 25 -2.59 6.25 2.46
N LEU A 26 -2.02 7.40 2.07
CA LEU A 26 -0.92 8.03 2.81
C LEU A 26 -1.40 8.53 4.19
N LEU A 27 -2.69 8.86 4.32
CA LEU A 27 -3.29 9.29 5.57
C LEU A 27 -3.73 8.08 6.41
N THR A 28 -3.23 7.99 7.65
CA THR A 28 -3.50 6.90 8.60
C THR A 28 -5.00 6.73 8.85
N GLU A 29 -5.70 7.83 9.12
CA GLU A 29 -7.14 7.84 9.39
C GLU A 29 -7.92 7.29 8.20
N ARG A 30 -7.48 7.59 6.97
CA ARG A 30 -8.13 7.11 5.74
C ARG A 30 -7.96 5.60 5.56
N ILE A 31 -6.74 5.08 5.72
CA ILE A 31 -6.50 3.65 5.52
C ILE A 31 -7.19 2.81 6.60
N HIS A 32 -7.28 3.34 7.83
CA HIS A 32 -7.94 2.66 8.96
C HIS A 32 -9.46 2.55 8.84
N LEU A 33 -10.13 3.38 8.01
CA LEU A 33 -11.57 3.25 7.73
C LEU A 33 -11.94 1.85 7.19
N ARG A 34 -11.04 1.22 6.44
CA ARG A 34 -11.26 -0.13 5.86
C ARG A 34 -10.24 -1.17 6.30
N ASN A 35 -9.09 -0.73 6.81
CA ASN A 35 -7.99 -1.60 7.25
C ASN A 35 -7.49 -1.12 8.64
N PRO A 36 -8.29 -1.28 9.71
CA PRO A 36 -7.94 -0.74 11.04
C PRO A 36 -6.69 -1.37 11.66
N SER A 37 -6.27 -2.55 11.18
CA SER A 37 -5.05 -3.25 11.58
C SER A 37 -3.81 -2.82 10.80
N ALA A 38 -3.91 -1.86 9.87
CA ALA A 38 -2.75 -1.42 9.08
C ALA A 38 -1.73 -0.71 9.97
N VAL A 39 -0.50 -1.21 9.98
CA VAL A 39 0.60 -0.66 10.77
C VAL A 39 1.57 0.06 9.85
N PHE A 40 1.92 1.29 10.21
CA PHE A 40 2.98 2.02 9.50
C PHE A 40 4.28 1.21 9.58
N TYR A 41 4.88 0.92 8.43
CA TYR A 41 6.13 0.17 8.36
C TYR A 41 7.31 1.09 8.05
N SER A 42 7.24 1.85 6.96
CA SER A 42 8.31 2.79 6.59
C SER A 42 7.89 3.74 5.47
N VAL A 43 8.68 4.80 5.28
CA VAL A 43 8.65 5.60 4.04
C VAL A 43 9.56 4.93 3.01
N ALA A 44 9.06 4.81 1.79
CA ALA A 44 9.80 4.21 0.68
C ALA A 44 9.76 5.08 -0.57
N ARG A 45 10.79 4.91 -1.40
CA ARG A 45 10.91 5.53 -2.72
C ARG A 45 10.81 4.47 -3.80
N LEU A 46 9.91 4.68 -4.75
CA LEU A 46 9.75 3.90 -5.96
C LEU A 46 10.40 4.64 -7.13
N GLN A 47 11.50 4.09 -7.65
CA GLN A 47 12.27 4.66 -8.75
C GLN A 47 11.67 4.26 -10.10
N ASP A 48 11.79 5.14 -11.10
CA ASP A 48 11.34 4.96 -12.49
C ASP A 48 9.82 4.92 -12.65
N PHE A 49 9.12 5.62 -11.76
CA PHE A 49 7.67 5.80 -11.81
C PHE A 49 7.32 7.28 -11.64
N LYS A 50 6.19 7.67 -12.23
CA LYS A 50 5.61 9.01 -12.10
C LYS A 50 4.18 8.94 -11.58
N LEU A 51 3.86 9.85 -10.66
CA LEU A 51 2.50 10.04 -10.14
C LEU A 51 1.66 10.84 -11.12
N ASP A 52 0.41 10.42 -11.30
CA ASP A 52 -0.58 11.13 -12.10
C ASP A 52 -1.99 10.97 -11.49
N PHE A 53 -2.94 11.78 -11.96
CA PHE A 53 -4.34 11.74 -11.55
C PHE A 53 -5.23 11.48 -12.75
N GLY A 54 -5.87 10.31 -12.76
CA GLY A 54 -6.68 9.87 -13.90
C GLY A 54 -8.10 9.47 -13.49
N ASN A 55 -8.99 9.49 -14.48
CA ASN A 55 -10.32 8.89 -14.39
C ASN A 55 -10.25 7.51 -15.05
N PRO A 56 -10.25 6.40 -14.30
CA PRO A 56 -10.20 5.07 -14.88
C PRO A 56 -11.36 4.88 -15.87
N GLN A 57 -11.06 4.45 -17.10
CA GLN A 57 -12.05 4.26 -18.17
C GLN A 57 -12.86 5.54 -18.50
N GLY A 58 -12.30 6.72 -18.23
CA GLY A 58 -12.98 8.01 -18.43
C GLY A 58 -14.11 8.30 -17.43
N LYS A 59 -14.30 7.45 -16.40
CA LYS A 59 -15.32 7.64 -15.38
C LYS A 59 -14.77 8.41 -14.20
N THR A 60 -15.38 9.55 -13.89
CA THR A 60 -15.09 10.32 -12.69
C THR A 60 -15.43 9.50 -11.45
N SER A 61 -14.56 9.53 -10.44
CA SER A 61 -14.84 8.86 -9.18
C SER A 61 -16.06 9.50 -8.50
N GLU A 62 -17.07 8.71 -8.14
CA GLU A 62 -18.20 9.20 -7.34
C GLU A 62 -17.79 9.51 -5.89
N THR A 63 -16.73 8.89 -5.39
CA THR A 63 -16.23 9.13 -4.02
C THR A 63 -15.38 10.39 -3.94
N TRP A 64 -14.57 10.65 -4.98
CA TRP A 64 -13.61 11.76 -4.98
C TRP A 64 -14.02 12.93 -5.88
N HIS A 65 -15.09 12.75 -6.67
CA HIS A 65 -15.60 13.72 -7.65
C HIS A 65 -14.51 14.28 -8.59
N GLY A 66 -13.51 13.47 -8.91
CA GLY A 66 -12.35 13.85 -9.71
C GLY A 66 -11.41 12.67 -10.00
N GLY A 67 -10.25 13.00 -10.58
CA GLY A 67 -9.20 12.04 -10.89
C GLY A 67 -8.60 11.41 -9.64
N ILE A 68 -8.37 10.10 -9.68
CA ILE A 68 -7.73 9.36 -8.59
C ILE A 68 -6.25 9.14 -8.90
N ALA A 69 -5.43 9.05 -7.84
CA ALA A 69 -4.00 8.82 -7.96
C ALA A 69 -3.70 7.49 -8.67
N THR A 70 -2.80 7.54 -9.63
CA THR A 70 -2.24 6.39 -10.36
C THR A 70 -0.75 6.62 -10.58
N ILE A 71 -0.02 5.55 -10.90
CA ILE A 71 1.39 5.63 -11.29
C ILE A 71 1.62 4.91 -12.61
N PHE A 72 2.55 5.41 -13.41
CA PHE A 72 3.03 4.76 -14.62
C PHE A 72 4.56 4.76 -14.67
N GLU A 73 5.13 3.81 -15.41
CA GLU A 73 6.57 3.68 -15.62
C GLU A 73 7.09 4.91 -16.36
N SER A 74 8.06 5.59 -15.78
CA SER A 74 8.70 6.79 -16.32
C SER A 74 10.16 6.82 -15.87
N PRO A 75 11.11 6.35 -16.69
CA PRO A 75 12.52 6.28 -16.33
C PRO A 75 13.08 7.63 -15.86
N GLY A 76 13.75 7.64 -14.71
CA GLY A 76 14.33 8.85 -14.10
C GLY A 76 13.38 9.60 -13.16
N ASP A 77 12.08 9.38 -13.21
CA ASP A 77 11.13 9.92 -12.23
C ASP A 77 11.11 9.06 -10.95
N GLU A 78 10.55 9.61 -9.88
CA GLU A 78 10.37 8.90 -8.61
C GLU A 78 9.02 9.21 -7.94
N VAL A 79 8.48 8.22 -7.24
CA VAL A 79 7.30 8.36 -6.39
C VAL A 79 7.64 7.99 -4.95
N TRP A 80 7.37 8.92 -4.04
CA TRP A 80 7.47 8.67 -2.61
C TRP A 80 6.13 8.18 -2.06
N GLY A 81 6.20 7.28 -1.08
CA GLY A 81 5.01 6.75 -0.45
C GLY A 81 5.27 6.10 0.91
N VAL A 82 4.19 5.58 1.49
CA VAL A 82 4.22 4.86 2.76
C VAL A 82 4.04 3.38 2.51
N VAL A 83 4.90 2.56 3.11
CA VAL A 83 4.71 1.12 3.20
C VAL A 83 3.93 0.82 4.47
N TRP A 84 2.82 0.11 4.32
CA TRP A 84 1.99 -0.41 5.40
C TRP A 84 2.22 -1.92 5.53
N LYS A 85 2.34 -2.41 6.77
CA LYS A 85 2.28 -3.84 7.07
C LYS A 85 0.84 -4.20 7.42
N MET A 86 0.28 -5.20 6.73
CA MET A 86 -1.10 -5.67 6.93
C MET A 86 -1.18 -7.19 6.93
N ASN A 87 -2.19 -7.77 7.59
CA ASN A 87 -2.42 -9.21 7.56
C ASN A 87 -3.04 -9.63 6.20
N LYS A 88 -2.64 -10.80 5.68
CA LYS A 88 -3.13 -11.40 4.43
C LYS A 88 -4.64 -11.61 4.44
N SER A 89 -5.30 -11.75 5.59
CA SER A 89 -6.77 -11.75 5.69
C SER A 89 -7.40 -10.48 5.13
N ASN A 90 -6.69 -9.35 5.18
CA ASN A 90 -7.12 -8.05 4.64
C ASN A 90 -6.86 -7.89 3.14
N LEU A 91 -6.27 -8.88 2.44
CA LEU A 91 -6.09 -8.80 0.98
C LEU A 91 -7.43 -8.63 0.25
N SER A 92 -8.47 -9.35 0.70
CA SER A 92 -9.79 -9.28 0.07
C SER A 92 -10.50 -7.94 0.27
N SER A 93 -10.29 -7.26 1.40
CA SER A 93 -10.82 -5.91 1.64
C SER A 93 -10.05 -4.87 0.84
N LEU A 94 -8.73 -5.06 0.70
CA LEU A 94 -7.86 -4.19 -0.08
C LEU A 94 -8.19 -4.27 -1.58
N ASP A 95 -8.26 -5.49 -2.14
CA ASP A 95 -8.57 -5.71 -3.56
C ASP A 95 -9.94 -5.12 -3.94
N LYS A 96 -10.94 -5.15 -3.05
CA LYS A 96 -12.23 -4.47 -3.28
C LYS A 96 -12.10 -2.94 -3.35
N SER A 97 -11.17 -2.35 -2.59
CA SER A 97 -10.90 -0.91 -2.64
C SER A 97 -10.02 -0.50 -3.83
N PHE A 98 -9.24 -1.44 -4.38
CA PHE A 98 -8.27 -1.24 -5.47
C PHE A 98 -8.58 -2.08 -6.72
N ALA A 99 -9.82 -2.54 -6.90
CA ALA A 99 -10.22 -3.48 -7.96
C ALA A 99 -9.90 -3.02 -9.39
N TRP A 100 -9.40 -1.80 -9.55
CA TRP A 100 -9.07 -1.14 -10.81
C TRP A 100 -7.55 -0.92 -11.01
N VAL A 101 -6.70 -1.18 -10.01
CA VAL A 101 -5.24 -1.08 -10.13
C VAL A 101 -4.68 -2.46 -10.49
N GLN A 102 -4.52 -2.72 -11.78
CA GLN A 102 -4.27 -4.06 -12.34
C GLN A 102 -2.82 -4.57 -12.18
N LYS A 103 -2.00 -4.00 -11.29
CA LYS A 103 -0.60 -4.38 -11.16
C LYS A 103 -0.24 -4.70 -9.70
N ARG A 104 -0.24 -6.00 -9.35
CA ARG A 104 0.57 -6.53 -8.26
C ARG A 104 2.03 -6.56 -8.75
N THR A 105 2.69 -5.41 -8.78
CA THR A 105 4.11 -5.36 -9.15
C THR A 105 4.96 -5.59 -7.91
N VAL A 106 5.82 -6.60 -7.96
CA VAL A 106 6.93 -6.74 -7.00
C VAL A 106 8.01 -5.76 -7.43
N CYS A 107 7.95 -4.53 -6.94
CA CYS A 107 8.98 -3.53 -7.17
C CYS A 107 10.07 -3.68 -6.10
N HIS A 108 11.34 -3.49 -6.46
CA HIS A 108 12.39 -3.21 -5.47
C HIS A 108 12.27 -1.74 -5.06
N TRP A 109 11.85 -1.45 -3.82
CA TRP A 109 11.87 -0.10 -3.26
C TRP A 109 12.99 0.02 -2.22
N SER A 110 13.57 1.21 -2.12
CA SER A 110 14.56 1.51 -1.08
C SER A 110 13.88 2.15 0.13
N THR A 111 14.16 1.63 1.32
CA THR A 111 13.65 2.18 2.58
C THR A 111 14.60 3.24 3.13
N LYS A 112 14.10 4.41 3.51
CA LYS A 112 14.91 5.39 4.25
C LYS A 112 15.05 4.86 5.69
N ARG A 113 16.23 4.38 6.08
CA ARG A 113 16.54 4.19 7.50
C ARG A 113 16.78 5.56 8.11
N SER A 114 16.06 5.85 9.19
CA SER A 114 16.38 6.96 10.09
C SER A 114 17.71 6.71 10.79
#